data_AF-A0A7V8VRG3-F1
#
_entry.id   AF-A0A7V8VRG3-F1
#
_cell.length_a   1.000
_cell.length_b   1.000
_cell.length_c   1.000
_cell.angle_alpha   90.00
_cell.angle_beta   90.00
_cell.angle_gamma   90.00
#
_symmetry.space_group_name_H-M   'P 1'
#
loop_
_entity.id
_entity.type
_entity.pdbx_description
1 polymer ?
#
loop_
_entity_poly.entity_id
_entity_poly.type
_entity_poly.pdbx_seq_one_letter_code
_entity_poly.pdbx_strand_id
1 'polypeptide(L)' 'MEKKNQEQKQVRIELTEEQRQKIREATGKDAAAVEFTAEELEQRIAPARFVT' A
#
# COMPACT_ATOMS: atom_id res chain seq x y z
N MET A 1 -0.63 -6.67 -29.66
CA MET A 1 -0.17 -5.53 -28.84
C MET A 1 0.19 -6.09 -27.47
N GLU A 2 1.45 -6.43 -27.25
CA GLU A 2 1.94 -6.77 -25.91
C GLU A 2 1.85 -5.51 -25.05
N LYS A 3 0.92 -5.51 -24.10
CA LYS A 3 0.90 -4.52 -23.03
C LYS A 3 2.21 -4.71 -22.27
N LYS A 4 3.20 -3.85 -22.52
CA LYS A 4 4.42 -3.79 -21.71
C LYS A 4 3.99 -3.61 -20.27
N ASN A 5 4.07 -4.71 -19.53
CA ASN A 5 3.87 -4.81 -18.10
C ASN A 5 5.01 -4.00 -17.47
N GLN A 6 4.83 -2.68 -17.36
CA GLN A 6 5.51 -1.96 -16.29
C GLN A 6 4.85 -2.49 -15.03
N GLU A 7 5.40 -3.57 -14.50
CA GLU A 7 5.06 -4.12 -13.20
C GLU A 7 5.20 -2.97 -12.20
N GLN A 8 4.10 -2.26 -11.93
CA GLN A 8 3.99 -1.41 -10.76
C GLN A 8 4.21 -2.35 -9.59
N LYS A 9 5.45 -2.39 -9.07
CA LYS A 9 5.87 -3.37 -8.10
C LYS A 9 4.92 -3.32 -6.92
N GLN A 10 4.03 -4.31 -6.83
CA GLN A 10 3.04 -4.40 -5.77
C GLN A 10 3.75 -4.84 -4.49
N VAL A 11 3.48 -4.13 -3.41
CA VAL A 11 3.99 -4.42 -2.07
C VAL A 11 2.79 -4.80 -1.22
N ARG A 12 2.75 -6.06 -0.81
CA ARG A 12 1.74 -6.60 0.08
C ARG A 12 2.30 -6.78 1.48
N ILE A 13 1.60 -6.24 2.47
CA ILE A 13 1.97 -6.32 3.88
C ILE A 13 0.89 -7.15 4.58
N GLU A 14 1.25 -8.37 4.97
CA GLU A 14 0.39 -9.22 5.80
C GLU A 14 0.23 -8.58 7.19
N LEU A 15 -1.01 -8.47 7.64
CA LEU A 15 -1.30 -7.90 8.95
C LEU A 15 -1.05 -8.94 10.04
N THR A 16 -0.63 -8.49 11.22
CA THR A 16 -0.68 -9.33 12.42
C THR A 16 -2.11 -9.38 12.98
N GLU A 17 -2.42 -10.35 13.85
CA GLU A 17 -3.72 -10.42 14.52
C GLU A 17 -4.08 -9.10 15.23
N GLU A 18 -3.12 -8.51 15.94
CA GLU A 18 -3.32 -7.23 16.64
C GLU A 18 -3.67 -6.10 15.65
N GLN A 19 -2.99 -6.04 14.51
CA GLN A 19 -3.26 -5.02 13.49
C GLN A 19 -4.63 -5.22 12.82
N ARG A 20 -5.04 -6.48 12.57
CA ARG A 20 -6.38 -6.81 12.07
C ARG A 20 -7.46 -6.33 13.02
N GLN A 21 -7.29 -6.59 14.32
CA GLN A 21 -8.24 -6.18 15.33
C GLN A 21 -8.39 -4.64 15.34
N LYS A 22 -7.27 -3.90 15.31
CA LYS A 22 -7.29 -2.44 15.23
C LYS A 22 -8.01 -1.91 13.99
N ILE A 23 -7.78 -2.53 12.82
CA ILE A 23 -8.47 -2.16 11.58
C ILE A 23 -9.97 -2.42 11.68
N ARG A 24 -10.36 -3.57 12.23
CA ARG A 24 -11.76 -3.93 12.43
C ARG A 24 -12.46 -2.98 13.40
N GLU A 25 -11.81 -2.61 14.50
CA GLU A 25 -12.32 -1.63 15.46
C GLU A 25 -12.50 -0.24 14.81
N ALA A 26 -11.54 0.20 13.98
CA ALA A 26 -11.58 1.51 13.35
C ALA A 26 -12.51 1.61 12.13
N THR A 27 -12.66 0.52 11.36
CA THR A 27 -13.31 0.55 10.04
C THR A 27 -14.52 -0.37 9.91
N GLY A 28 -14.74 -1.28 10.86
CA GLY A 28 -15.75 -2.34 10.80
C GLY A 28 -15.42 -3.45 9.79
N LYS A 29 -14.27 -3.39 9.10
CA LYS A 29 -13.88 -4.36 8.08
C LYS A 29 -12.83 -5.33 8.60
N ASP A 30 -12.95 -6.58 8.16
CA ASP A 30 -11.93 -7.60 8.37
C ASP A 30 -10.99 -7.61 7.15
N ALA A 31 -9.69 -7.45 7.37
CA ALA A 31 -8.68 -7.37 6.32
C ALA A 31 -7.48 -8.23 6.68
N ALA A 32 -6.99 -9.05 5.76
CA ALA A 32 -5.82 -9.91 5.99
C ALA A 32 -4.48 -9.21 5.70
N ALA A 33 -4.48 -8.28 4.74
CA ALA A 33 -3.31 -7.58 4.27
C ALA A 33 -3.65 -6.18 3.78
N VAL A 34 -2.62 -5.35 3.62
CA VAL A 34 -2.71 -4.06 2.92
C VAL A 34 -1.78 -4.11 1.71
N GLU A 35 -2.27 -3.62 0.57
CA GLU A 35 -1.55 -3.61 -0.69
C GLU A 35 -1.29 -2.19 -1.14
N PHE A 36 -0.07 -1.93 -1.59
CA PHE A 36 0.38 -0.66 -2.14
C PHE A 36 1.18 -0.90 -3.42
N THR A 37 1.29 0.11 -4.26
CA THR A 37 2.34 0.16 -5.29
C THR A 37 3.62 0.75 -4.70
N ALA A 38 4.78 0.38 -5.25
CA ALA A 38 6.04 1.01 -4.88
C ALA A 38 6.01 2.53 -5.07
N GLU A 39 5.34 3.03 -6.12
CA GLU A 39 5.18 4.46 -6.36
C GLU A 39 4.47 5.18 -5.20
N GLU A 40 3.38 4.61 -4.67
CA GLU A 40 2.67 5.17 -3.51
C GLU A 40 3.56 5.22 -2.25
N LEU A 41 4.43 4.22 -2.06
CA LEU A 41 5.37 4.19 -0.93
C LEU A 41 6.47 5.24 -1.10
N GLU A 42 7.05 5.36 -2.29
CA GLU A 42 8.08 6.36 -2.58
C GLU A 42 7.55 7.78 -2.40
N GLN A 43 6.30 8.08 -2.81
CA GLN A 43 5.67 9.39 -2.59
C GLN A 43 5.54 9.76 -1.11
N ARG A 44 5.43 8.77 -0.20
CA ARG A 44 5.32 8.99 1.25
C ARG A 44 6.68 9.16 1.91
N ILE A 45 7.71 8.45 1.45
CA ILE A 45 9.07 8.47 2.01
C ILE A 45 9.83 9.69 1.49
N ALA A 46 9.76 9.93 0.18
CA ALA A 46 10.39 11.04 -0.50
C ALA A 46 9.31 11.81 -1.26
N PRO A 47 8.52 12.67 -0.58
CA PRO A 47 7.56 13.55 -1.23
C PRO A 47 8.32 14.57 -2.08
N ALA A 48 8.78 14.16 -3.26
CA ALA A 48 9.40 15.03 -4.24
C ALA A 48 8.30 15.87 -4.90
N ARG A 49 7.85 16.89 -4.18
CA ARG A 49 7.39 18.13 -4.79
C ARG A 49 8.26 19.24 -4.24
N PHE A 50 9.50 19.30 -4.73
CA PHE A 50 10.17 20.59 -4.84
C PHE A 50 9.38 21.41 -5.87
N VAL A 51 8.31 22.04 -5.40
CA VAL A 51 7.66 23.15 -6.09
C VAL A 51 8.48 24.38 -5.80
N THR A 52 9.42 24.67 -6.69
CA THR A 52 10.05 26.00 -6.82
C THR A 52 9.35 26.76 -7.93
#